data_AF-A0A963BRT9-F1
#
_entry.id   AF-A0A963BRT9-F1
#
_cell.length_a   1.000
_cell.length_b   1.000
_cell.length_c   1.000
_cell.angle_alpha   90.00
_cell.angle_beta   90.00
_cell.angle_gamma   90.00
#
_symmetry.space_group_name_H-M   'P 1'
#
loop_
_entity.id
_entity.type
_entity.pdbx_description
1 polymer ?
#
loop_
_entity_poly.entity_id
_entity_poly.type
_entity_poly.pdbx_seq_one_letter_code
_entity_poly.pdbx_strand_id
1 'polypeptide(L)'
;MDIQLANPRGFCAGVDRAIEIVERALEIFGAPIYVRHEVVHNRFVVDSLRRRGAIFVDELDQIPDGNTVIFSAHGVSREVRSAAESRDLRIFDATCPLVTKVHLEVARHCRKGDDVILIGHRGHPEVEGTMGQYTANEQGGRIHLVVDVASVDQIDVDSSKGLAYVSQTTLSVDDTRKIVQALKRRFPHIEGPKKSDICYATQNRQDAVKE
;
A
#
# COMPACT_ATOMS: atom_id res chain seq x y z
N MET A 1 -35.89 15.59 10.77
CA MET A 1 -34.89 14.77 10.06
C MET A 1 -33.89 14.34 11.09
N ASP A 2 -33.76 13.04 11.31
CA ASP A 2 -32.74 12.50 12.22
C ASP A 2 -31.46 12.22 11.42
N ILE A 3 -30.30 12.65 11.93
CA ILE A 3 -29.00 12.49 11.26
C ILE A 3 -28.14 11.61 12.15
N GLN A 4 -27.83 10.41 11.65
CA GLN A 4 -26.98 9.44 12.34
C GLN A 4 -25.55 9.51 11.82
N LEU A 5 -24.58 9.35 12.72
CA LEU A 5 -23.16 9.42 12.42
C LEU A 5 -22.47 8.14 12.89
N ALA A 6 -21.95 7.37 11.94
CA ALA A 6 -21.13 6.18 12.22
C ALA A 6 -19.91 6.55 13.09
N ASN A 7 -19.52 5.64 13.98
CA ASN A 7 -18.26 5.73 14.73
C ASN A 7 -17.58 4.36 14.80
N PRO A 8 -16.31 4.24 14.37
CA PRO A 8 -15.42 5.32 13.90
C PRO A 8 -15.72 5.80 12.47
N ARG A 9 -15.39 7.06 12.18
CA ARG A 9 -15.41 7.67 10.84
C ARG A 9 -14.23 8.64 10.67
N GLY A 10 -13.90 9.03 9.44
CA GLY A 10 -12.87 10.05 9.17
C GLY A 10 -11.44 9.51 9.14
N PHE A 11 -10.48 10.25 9.70
CA PHE A 11 -9.04 9.96 9.62
C PHE A 11 -8.58 8.76 10.45
N CYS A 12 -7.56 8.07 9.95
CA CYS A 12 -6.86 7.00 10.67
C CYS A 12 -5.42 7.43 10.97
N ALA A 13 -4.74 6.70 11.86
CA ALA A 13 -3.39 7.07 12.30
C ALA A 13 -2.37 7.19 11.14
N GLY A 14 -2.52 6.37 10.09
CA GLY A 14 -1.66 6.45 8.90
C GLY A 14 -1.88 7.71 8.08
N VAL A 15 -3.14 8.15 7.96
CA VAL A 15 -3.53 9.39 7.26
C VAL A 15 -3.05 10.61 8.03
N ASP A 16 -3.31 10.66 9.35
CA ASP A 16 -2.88 11.79 10.20
C ASP A 16 -1.36 11.98 10.13
N ARG A 17 -0.60 10.89 10.32
CA ARG A 17 0.86 10.90 10.21
C ARG A 17 1.33 11.40 8.84
N ALA A 18 0.71 10.93 7.76
CA ALA A 18 1.18 11.26 6.42
C ALA A 18 0.94 12.74 6.07
N ILE A 19 -0.21 13.29 6.48
CA ILE A 19 -0.50 14.71 6.34
C ILE A 19 0.49 15.53 7.18
N GLU A 20 0.68 15.17 8.45
CA GLU A 20 1.59 15.88 9.35
C GLU A 20 3.03 15.91 8.81
N ILE A 21 3.53 14.82 8.21
CA ILE A 21 4.86 14.77 7.59
C ILE A 21 5.00 15.84 6.49
N VAL A 22 3.99 16.00 5.63
CA VAL A 22 4.03 17.03 4.57
C VAL A 22 3.96 18.43 5.16
N GLU A 23 3.08 18.66 6.13
CA GLU A 23 2.92 19.96 6.81
C GLU A 23 4.20 20.38 7.53
N ARG A 24 4.83 19.46 8.26
CA ARG A 24 6.11 19.70 8.95
C ARG A 24 7.25 19.93 7.98
N ALA A 25 7.31 19.20 6.87
CA ALA A 25 8.33 19.44 5.85
C ALA A 25 8.21 20.85 5.26
N LEU A 26 6.98 21.31 4.98
CA LEU A 26 6.71 22.68 4.52
C LEU A 26 7.10 23.72 5.58
N GLU A 27 6.83 23.46 6.87
CA GLU A 27 7.21 24.36 7.97
C GLU A 27 8.73 24.48 8.14
N ILE A 28 9.45 23.37 8.05
CA ILE A 28 10.89 23.30 8.35
C ILE A 28 11.73 23.73 7.15
N PHE A 29 11.37 23.28 5.94
CA PHE A 29 12.19 23.47 4.74
C PHE A 29 11.64 24.52 3.78
N GLY A 30 10.40 25.00 3.98
CA GLY A 30 9.72 25.89 3.06
C GLY A 30 9.23 25.19 1.79
N ALA A 31 8.59 25.95 0.91
CA ALA A 31 8.16 25.48 -0.40
C ALA A 31 9.30 25.60 -1.44
N PRO A 32 9.37 24.71 -2.45
CA PRO A 32 8.44 23.60 -2.70
C PRO A 32 8.80 22.32 -1.94
N ILE A 33 7.77 21.55 -1.57
CA ILE A 33 7.91 20.15 -1.13
C ILE A 33 7.24 19.25 -2.16
N TYR A 34 8.00 18.31 -2.72
CA TYR A 34 7.45 17.36 -3.70
C TYR A 34 6.86 16.16 -2.98
N VAL A 35 5.71 15.70 -3.43
CA VAL A 35 5.05 14.49 -2.93
C VAL A 35 4.80 13.57 -4.11
N ARG A 36 5.30 12.33 -4.05
CA ARG A 36 5.07 11.33 -5.10
C ARG A 36 3.69 10.71 -4.90
N HIS A 37 2.82 10.91 -5.89
CA HIS A 37 1.36 10.74 -5.85
C HIS A 37 0.69 11.59 -4.77
N GLU A 38 -0.65 11.62 -4.77
CA GLU A 38 -1.40 12.22 -3.68
C GLU A 38 -1.05 11.56 -2.33
N VAL A 39 -0.74 12.39 -1.32
CA VAL A 39 -0.33 11.88 0.01
C VAL A 39 -1.39 10.96 0.62
N VAL A 40 -2.66 11.30 0.36
CA VAL A 40 -3.88 10.53 0.64
C VAL A 40 -4.91 10.86 -0.45
N HIS A 41 -5.83 9.94 -0.76
CA HIS A 41 -6.89 10.16 -1.74
C HIS A 41 -8.03 11.04 -1.20
N ASN A 42 -7.73 12.31 -0.91
CA ASN A 42 -8.72 13.31 -0.49
C ASN A 42 -8.43 14.68 -1.10
N ARG A 43 -9.30 15.11 -2.03
CA ARG A 43 -9.13 16.37 -2.76
C ARG A 43 -8.99 17.60 -1.85
N PHE A 44 -9.76 17.69 -0.78
CA PHE A 44 -9.68 18.85 0.13
C PHE A 44 -8.31 18.93 0.81
N VAL A 45 -7.78 17.79 1.28
CA VAL A 45 -6.43 17.70 1.88
C VAL A 45 -5.37 18.05 0.84
N VAL A 46 -5.41 17.43 -0.34
CA VAL A 46 -4.43 17.66 -1.41
C VAL A 46 -4.44 19.13 -1.85
N ASP A 47 -5.61 19.72 -2.09
CA ASP A 47 -5.72 21.12 -2.50
C ASP A 47 -5.25 22.08 -1.39
N SER A 48 -5.46 21.72 -0.12
CA SER A 48 -4.93 22.48 1.03
C SER A 48 -3.40 22.48 1.06
N LEU A 49 -2.78 21.31 0.89
CA LEU A 49 -1.33 21.18 0.84
C LEU A 49 -0.73 21.87 -0.40
N ARG A 50 -1.39 21.80 -1.57
CA ARG A 50 -0.99 22.54 -2.78
C ARG A 50 -0.93 24.05 -2.53
N ARG A 51 -1.97 24.61 -1.89
CA ARG A 51 -1.99 26.05 -1.53
C ARG A 51 -0.86 26.45 -0.59
N ARG A 52 -0.34 25.51 0.22
CA ARG A 52 0.80 25.74 1.13
C ARG A 52 2.17 25.53 0.46
N GLY A 53 2.20 25.07 -0.80
CA GLY A 53 3.45 24.89 -1.56
C GLY A 53 3.88 23.44 -1.76
N ALA A 54 3.03 22.45 -1.47
CA ALA A 54 3.27 21.07 -1.89
C ALA A 54 3.03 20.90 -3.39
N ILE A 55 3.91 20.19 -4.08
CA ILE A 55 3.80 19.84 -5.50
C ILE A 55 3.65 18.33 -5.60
N PHE A 56 2.49 17.88 -6.09
CA PHE A 56 2.21 16.46 -6.29
C PHE A 56 2.65 16.06 -7.71
N VAL A 57 3.46 15.02 -7.80
CA VAL A 57 4.00 14.49 -9.07
C VAL A 57 3.72 12.99 -9.16
N ASP A 58 3.67 12.47 -10.38
CA ASP A 58 3.48 11.04 -10.61
C ASP A 58 4.82 10.31 -10.55
N GLU A 59 5.84 10.87 -11.19
CA GLU A 59 7.17 10.30 -11.32
C GLU A 59 8.28 11.15 -10.72
N LEU A 60 9.38 10.47 -10.37
CA LEU A 60 10.52 11.11 -9.70
C LEU A 60 11.26 12.08 -10.61
N ASP A 61 11.34 11.82 -11.92
CA ASP A 61 12.04 12.68 -12.90
C ASP A 61 11.44 14.09 -13.01
N GLN A 62 10.20 14.28 -12.55
CA GLN A 62 9.53 15.57 -12.44
C GLN A 62 10.05 16.42 -11.26
N ILE A 63 10.85 15.83 -10.36
CA ILE A 63 11.41 16.49 -9.18
C ILE A 63 12.84 16.94 -9.50
N PRO A 64 13.20 18.23 -9.38
CA PRO A 64 14.59 18.66 -9.55
C PRO A 64 15.48 18.19 -8.40
N ASP A 65 16.76 17.92 -8.69
CA ASP A 65 17.77 17.58 -7.67
C ASP A 65 17.92 18.72 -6.62
N GLY A 66 18.41 18.36 -5.43
CA GLY A 66 18.51 19.20 -4.24
C GLY A 66 17.19 19.39 -3.47
N ASN A 67 16.06 18.89 -3.98
CA ASN A 67 14.74 19.08 -3.37
C ASN A 67 14.35 17.97 -2.39
N THR A 68 13.28 18.22 -1.63
CA THR A 68 12.67 17.24 -0.73
C THR A 68 11.53 16.50 -1.44
N VAL A 69 11.55 15.17 -1.35
CA VAL A 69 10.47 14.29 -1.82
C VAL A 69 9.85 13.52 -0.66
N ILE A 70 8.52 13.42 -0.66
CA ILE A 70 7.74 12.64 0.30
C ILE A 70 7.01 11.52 -0.45
N PHE A 71 7.22 10.27 -0.04
CA PHE A 71 6.42 9.14 -0.54
C PHE A 71 5.05 9.12 0.16
N SER A 72 3.96 8.92 -0.60
CA SER A 72 2.59 8.90 -0.06
C SER A 72 2.35 7.79 0.98
N ALA A 73 1.22 7.88 1.69
CA ALA A 73 0.81 6.89 2.68
C ALA A 73 0.64 5.45 2.13
N HIS A 74 0.41 5.34 0.81
CA HIS A 74 0.18 4.07 0.11
C HIS A 74 1.46 3.27 -0.13
N GLY A 75 2.64 3.85 0.09
CA GLY A 75 3.91 3.20 -0.18
C GLY A 75 4.35 3.28 -1.64
N VAL A 76 5.59 2.84 -1.86
CA VAL A 76 6.26 2.82 -3.17
C VAL A 76 7.03 1.51 -3.34
N SER A 77 7.31 1.14 -4.59
CA SER A 77 8.11 -0.05 -4.91
C SER A 77 9.56 0.11 -4.48
N ARG A 78 10.31 -1.01 -4.50
CA ARG A 78 11.74 -0.98 -4.24
C ARG A 78 12.49 -0.21 -5.32
N GLU A 79 12.09 -0.31 -6.58
CA GLU A 79 12.72 0.41 -7.68
C GLU A 79 12.55 1.93 -7.52
N VAL A 80 11.34 2.39 -7.17
CA VAL A 80 11.07 3.82 -6.92
C VAL A 80 11.92 4.32 -5.75
N ARG A 81 12.01 3.55 -4.66
CA ARG A 81 12.86 3.92 -3.52
C ARG A 81 14.33 4.05 -3.94
N SER A 82 14.87 3.03 -4.61
CA SER A 82 16.27 3.05 -5.04
C SER A 82 16.57 4.15 -6.07
N ALA A 83 15.61 4.48 -6.95
CA ALA A 83 15.73 5.59 -7.88
C ALA A 83 15.72 6.97 -7.21
N ALA A 84 15.02 7.12 -6.08
CA ALA A 84 15.10 8.34 -5.28
C ALA A 84 16.42 8.41 -4.52
N GLU A 85 16.87 7.30 -3.91
CA GLU A 85 18.11 7.21 -3.14
C GLU A 85 19.38 7.42 -3.99
N SER A 86 19.31 7.11 -5.29
CA SER A 86 20.42 7.34 -6.23
C SER A 86 20.53 8.78 -6.74
N ARG A 87 19.56 9.64 -6.39
CA ARG A 87 19.52 11.05 -6.77
C ARG A 87 19.84 11.94 -5.59
N ASP A 88 20.17 13.20 -5.87
CA ASP A 88 20.34 14.23 -4.83
C ASP A 88 18.97 14.69 -4.33
N LEU A 89 18.26 13.83 -3.59
CA LEU A 89 16.94 14.11 -3.03
C LEU A 89 16.94 13.89 -1.52
N ARG A 90 16.30 14.80 -0.77
CA ARG A 90 15.97 14.55 0.64
C ARG A 90 14.67 13.77 0.72
N ILE A 91 14.74 12.51 1.16
CA ILE A 91 13.59 11.61 1.15
C ILE A 91 12.94 11.54 2.54
N PHE A 92 11.62 11.77 2.59
CA PHE A 92 10.80 11.37 3.74
C PHE A 92 9.78 10.32 3.32
N ASP A 93 9.57 9.33 4.18
CA ASP A 93 8.66 8.23 3.91
C ASP A 93 7.40 8.32 4.76
N ALA A 94 6.30 8.77 4.14
CA ALA A 94 5.00 8.86 4.78
C ALA A 94 4.19 7.56 4.67
N THR A 95 4.76 6.47 4.12
CA THR A 95 4.09 5.16 4.03
C THR A 95 3.49 4.77 5.39
N CYS A 96 2.24 4.34 5.37
CA CYS A 96 1.56 3.86 6.58
C CYS A 96 2.30 2.65 7.13
N PRO A 97 2.61 2.58 8.44
CA PRO A 97 3.31 1.42 9.01
C PRO A 97 2.59 0.07 8.78
N LEU A 98 1.27 0.07 8.60
CA LEU A 98 0.51 -1.13 8.28
C LEU A 98 0.68 -1.58 6.82
N VAL A 99 0.95 -0.65 5.89
CA VAL A 99 1.39 -0.98 4.53
C VAL A 99 2.84 -1.48 4.54
N THR A 100 3.73 -0.83 5.31
CA THR A 100 5.11 -1.30 5.48
C THR A 100 5.17 -2.73 6.03
N LYS A 101 4.26 -3.12 6.94
CA LYS A 101 4.13 -4.51 7.40
C LYS A 101 3.95 -5.48 6.23
N VAL A 102 3.00 -5.19 5.32
CA VAL A 102 2.72 -6.02 4.14
C VAL A 102 3.94 -6.07 3.22
N HIS A 103 4.59 -4.93 2.98
CA HIS A 103 5.82 -4.87 2.18
C HIS A 103 6.91 -5.79 2.75
N LEU A 104 7.11 -5.79 4.07
CA LEU A 104 8.10 -6.63 4.73
C LEU A 104 7.77 -8.12 4.64
N GLU A 105 6.48 -8.49 4.69
CA GLU A 105 6.02 -9.87 4.50
C GLU A 105 6.29 -10.35 3.07
N VAL A 106 5.94 -9.55 2.06
CA VAL A 106 6.24 -9.85 0.64
C VAL A 106 7.75 -10.01 0.44
N ALA A 107 8.55 -9.06 0.91
CA ALA A 107 10.00 -9.13 0.79
C ALA A 107 10.59 -10.36 1.52
N ARG A 108 9.99 -10.80 2.63
CA ARG A 108 10.40 -12.01 3.36
C ARG A 108 10.12 -13.28 2.55
N HIS A 109 8.94 -13.40 1.94
CA HIS A 109 8.60 -14.55 1.09
C HIS A 109 9.44 -14.58 -0.19
N CYS A 110 9.64 -13.42 -0.81
CA CYS A 110 10.58 -13.27 -1.93
C CYS A 110 11.97 -13.81 -1.59
N ARG A 111 12.56 -13.44 -0.44
CA ARG A 111 13.87 -13.95 0.00
C ARG A 111 13.92 -15.47 0.22
N LYS A 112 12.78 -16.11 0.51
CA LYS A 112 12.68 -17.57 0.66
C LYS A 112 12.51 -18.29 -0.69
N GLY A 113 12.20 -17.56 -1.76
CA GLY A 113 11.80 -18.15 -3.04
C GLY A 113 10.34 -18.63 -3.06
N ASP A 114 9.52 -18.19 -2.11
CA ASP A 114 8.09 -18.53 -2.08
C ASP A 114 7.34 -17.74 -3.14
N ASP A 115 6.34 -18.35 -3.77
CA ASP A 115 5.34 -17.62 -4.54
C ASP A 115 4.43 -16.82 -3.57
N VAL A 116 4.00 -15.63 -4.00
CA VAL A 116 3.11 -14.75 -3.23
C VAL A 116 1.89 -14.42 -4.05
N ILE A 117 0.71 -14.53 -3.47
CA ILE A 117 -0.56 -14.07 -4.05
C ILE A 117 -0.99 -12.80 -3.31
N LEU A 118 -0.91 -11.65 -3.96
CA LEU A 118 -1.48 -10.40 -3.48
C LEU A 118 -2.96 -10.32 -3.87
N ILE A 119 -3.83 -10.19 -2.88
CA ILE A 119 -5.24 -9.81 -3.07
C ILE A 119 -5.32 -8.29 -3.09
N GLY A 120 -5.80 -7.70 -4.18
CA GLY A 120 -5.86 -6.25 -4.31
C GLY A 120 -6.47 -5.76 -5.61
N HIS A 121 -6.62 -4.44 -5.76
CA HIS A 121 -7.11 -3.84 -6.99
C HIS A 121 -5.96 -3.40 -7.90
N ARG A 122 -5.96 -3.88 -9.16
CA ARG A 122 -4.95 -3.51 -10.17
C ARG A 122 -4.90 -1.99 -10.36
N GLY A 123 -3.70 -1.44 -10.46
CA GLY A 123 -3.48 0.00 -10.67
C GLY A 123 -3.62 0.86 -9.40
N HIS A 124 -3.96 0.27 -8.24
CA HIS A 124 -3.95 1.01 -6.99
C HIS A 124 -2.49 1.25 -6.52
N PRO A 125 -2.08 2.46 -6.10
CA PRO A 125 -0.69 2.75 -5.71
C PRO A 125 -0.12 1.80 -4.65
N GLU A 126 -0.93 1.40 -3.67
CA GLU A 126 -0.54 0.42 -2.64
C GLU A 126 -0.25 -0.96 -3.23
N VAL A 127 -1.01 -1.38 -4.24
CA VAL A 127 -0.82 -2.66 -4.92
C VAL A 127 0.46 -2.61 -5.74
N GLU A 128 0.69 -1.56 -6.52
CA GLU A 128 1.94 -1.40 -7.28
C GLU A 128 3.16 -1.35 -6.35
N GLY A 129 3.05 -0.61 -5.24
CA GLY A 129 4.09 -0.54 -4.20
C GLY A 129 4.38 -1.89 -3.57
N THR A 130 3.33 -2.67 -3.25
CA THR A 130 3.45 -4.01 -2.64
C THR A 130 4.01 -5.04 -3.62
N MET A 131 3.52 -5.04 -4.87
CA MET A 131 4.01 -5.91 -5.94
C MET A 131 5.50 -5.68 -6.18
N GLY A 132 5.92 -4.42 -6.25
CA GLY A 132 7.33 -4.05 -6.44
C GLY A 132 8.23 -4.22 -5.22
N GLN A 133 7.76 -4.88 -4.15
CA GLN A 133 8.66 -5.43 -3.11
C GLN A 133 9.21 -6.80 -3.50
N TYR A 134 8.55 -7.49 -4.44
CA TYR A 134 8.97 -8.79 -4.94
C TYR A 134 9.94 -8.62 -6.10
N THR A 135 11.24 -8.77 -5.81
CA THR A 135 12.28 -8.75 -6.85
C THR A 135 12.56 -10.16 -7.31
N ALA A 136 12.38 -10.44 -8.61
CA ALA A 136 12.75 -11.73 -9.19
C ALA A 136 14.22 -12.05 -8.82
N ASN A 137 14.43 -13.23 -8.26
CA ASN A 137 15.73 -13.69 -7.79
C ASN A 137 16.04 -15.07 -8.38
N GLU A 138 17.25 -15.56 -8.17
CA GLU A 138 17.71 -16.85 -8.69
C GLU A 138 16.84 -18.03 -8.19
N GLN A 139 16.12 -17.85 -7.08
CA GLN A 139 15.20 -18.83 -6.51
C GLN A 139 13.88 -18.96 -7.31
N GLY A 140 13.58 -18.02 -8.21
CA GLY A 140 12.57 -18.16 -9.26
C GLY A 140 11.11 -18.16 -8.79
N GLY A 141 10.83 -17.72 -7.56
CA GLY A 141 9.46 -17.46 -7.11
C GLY A 141 8.86 -16.22 -7.79
N ARG A 142 7.55 -16.04 -7.66
CA ARG A 142 6.77 -14.98 -8.33
C ARG A 142 5.75 -14.35 -7.40
N ILE A 143 5.32 -13.14 -7.75
CA ILE A 143 4.15 -12.52 -7.14
C ILE A 143 3.00 -12.44 -8.16
N HIS A 144 1.81 -12.82 -7.73
CA HIS A 144 0.59 -12.84 -8.52
C HIS A 144 -0.43 -11.89 -7.92
N LEU A 145 -1.22 -11.22 -8.77
CA LEU A 145 -2.32 -10.37 -8.33
C LEU A 145 -3.65 -11.07 -8.58
N VAL A 146 -4.48 -11.20 -7.54
CA VAL A 146 -5.88 -11.65 -7.66
C VAL A 146 -6.82 -10.52 -7.24
N VAL A 147 -7.84 -10.26 -8.06
CA VAL A 147 -8.80 -9.18 -7.82
C VAL A 147 -10.17 -9.71 -7.35
N ASP A 148 -10.46 -10.98 -7.61
CA ASP A 148 -11.72 -11.65 -7.29
C ASP A 148 -11.54 -13.18 -7.16
N VAL A 149 -12.65 -13.89 -6.91
CA VAL A 149 -12.66 -15.36 -6.78
C VAL A 149 -12.33 -16.04 -8.11
N ALA A 150 -12.76 -15.50 -9.25
CA ALA A 150 -12.50 -16.09 -10.56
C ALA A 150 -11.01 -16.04 -10.93
N SER A 151 -10.31 -14.99 -10.50
CA SER A 151 -8.86 -14.81 -10.67
C SER A 151 -8.06 -15.91 -9.96
N VAL A 152 -8.58 -16.48 -8.87
CA VAL A 152 -7.90 -17.56 -8.12
C VAL A 152 -7.70 -18.78 -8.99
N ASP A 153 -8.66 -19.10 -9.86
CA ASP A 153 -8.59 -20.31 -10.71
C ASP A 153 -7.55 -20.21 -11.82
N GLN A 154 -7.13 -18.98 -12.15
CA GLN A 154 -6.14 -18.67 -13.17
C GLN A 154 -4.70 -18.65 -12.62
N ILE A 155 -4.53 -18.75 -11.30
CA ILE A 155 -3.20 -18.76 -10.69
C ILE A 155 -2.56 -20.13 -10.88
N ASP A 156 -1.42 -20.09 -11.57
CA ASP A 156 -0.48 -21.20 -11.72
C ASP A 156 0.77 -20.90 -10.90
N VAL A 157 1.07 -21.80 -9.96
CA VAL A 157 2.14 -21.68 -8.96
C VAL A 157 2.92 -22.97 -8.94
N ASP A 158 4.22 -22.86 -8.68
CA ASP A 158 5.10 -24.01 -8.65
C ASP A 158 4.93 -24.77 -7.32
N SER A 159 4.33 -25.96 -7.38
CA SER A 159 4.05 -26.77 -6.18
C SER A 159 5.31 -27.21 -5.41
N SER A 160 6.51 -27.06 -5.99
CA SER A 160 7.77 -27.32 -5.29
C SER A 160 8.21 -26.19 -4.36
N LYS A 161 7.57 -25.02 -4.44
CA LYS A 161 7.87 -23.82 -3.65
C LYS A 161 6.86 -23.59 -2.54
N GLY A 162 7.25 -22.81 -1.53
CA GLY A 162 6.30 -22.27 -0.58
C GLY A 162 5.32 -21.31 -1.28
N LEU A 163 4.11 -21.18 -0.74
CA LEU A 163 3.09 -20.28 -1.25
C LEU A 163 2.50 -19.49 -0.10
N ALA A 164 2.43 -18.17 -0.25
CA ALA A 164 1.78 -17.28 0.72
C ALA A 164 0.77 -16.36 0.03
N TYR A 165 -0.17 -15.82 0.80
CA TYR A 165 -0.98 -14.68 0.36
C TYR A 165 -0.87 -13.50 1.31
N VAL A 166 -1.01 -12.31 0.75
CA VAL A 166 -1.14 -11.03 1.45
C VAL A 166 -2.32 -10.26 0.86
N SER A 167 -2.80 -9.21 1.53
CA SER A 167 -3.85 -8.36 0.96
C SER A 167 -3.56 -6.87 1.07
N GLN A 168 -4.11 -6.10 0.13
CA GLN A 168 -4.25 -4.65 0.27
C GLN A 168 -5.05 -4.30 1.55
N THR A 169 -4.64 -3.24 2.23
CA THR A 169 -5.10 -2.86 3.58
C THR A 169 -6.53 -2.27 3.61
N THR A 170 -7.06 -1.87 2.46
CA THR A 170 -8.31 -1.10 2.30
C THR A 170 -9.44 -1.88 1.62
N LEU A 171 -9.32 -3.20 1.47
CA LEU A 171 -10.33 -4.00 0.78
C LEU A 171 -11.62 -4.19 1.58
N SER A 172 -12.70 -4.55 0.86
CA SER A 172 -13.92 -5.13 1.45
C SER A 172 -13.56 -6.37 2.26
N VAL A 173 -13.91 -6.37 3.54
CA VAL A 173 -13.65 -7.49 4.46
C VAL A 173 -14.38 -8.74 3.99
N ASP A 174 -15.62 -8.58 3.53
CA ASP A 174 -16.46 -9.72 3.13
C ASP A 174 -16.02 -10.33 1.81
N ASP A 175 -15.64 -9.52 0.83
CA ASP A 175 -15.18 -10.05 -0.46
C ASP A 175 -13.79 -10.66 -0.35
N THR A 176 -12.90 -10.05 0.44
CA THR A 176 -11.58 -10.63 0.71
C THR A 176 -11.72 -11.98 1.40
N ARG A 177 -12.68 -12.14 2.33
CA ARG A 177 -12.96 -13.43 2.97
C ARG A 177 -13.33 -14.52 1.95
N LYS A 178 -14.14 -14.18 0.94
CA LYS A 178 -14.51 -15.12 -0.15
C LYS A 178 -13.28 -15.52 -0.97
N ILE A 179 -12.42 -14.58 -1.31
CA ILE A 179 -11.17 -14.84 -2.06
C ILE A 179 -10.23 -15.73 -1.24
N VAL A 180 -10.03 -15.43 0.04
CA VAL A 180 -9.19 -16.24 0.94
C VAL A 180 -9.72 -17.67 1.07
N GLN A 181 -11.04 -17.86 1.16
CA GLN A 181 -11.64 -19.19 1.17
C GLN A 181 -11.39 -19.95 -0.13
N ALA A 182 -11.50 -19.29 -1.28
CA ALA A 182 -11.18 -19.90 -2.56
C ALA A 182 -9.68 -20.29 -2.66
N LEU A 183 -8.79 -19.41 -2.21
CA LEU A 183 -7.35 -19.66 -2.15
C LEU A 183 -7.03 -20.87 -1.27
N LYS A 184 -7.57 -20.95 -0.05
CA LYS A 184 -7.35 -22.08 0.86
C LYS A 184 -7.92 -23.40 0.34
N ARG A 185 -9.03 -23.35 -0.41
CA ARG A 185 -9.60 -24.55 -1.05
C ARG A 185 -8.72 -25.05 -2.18
N ARG A 186 -8.17 -24.14 -3.00
CA ARG A 186 -7.30 -24.48 -4.13
C ARG A 186 -5.89 -24.88 -3.69
N PHE A 187 -5.36 -24.18 -2.68
CA PHE A 187 -4.01 -24.33 -2.16
C PHE A 187 -4.08 -24.59 -0.63
N PRO A 188 -4.32 -25.84 -0.18
CA PRO A 188 -4.52 -26.14 1.24
C PRO A 188 -3.36 -25.78 2.17
N HIS A 189 -2.15 -25.69 1.62
CA HIS A 189 -0.93 -25.35 2.36
C HIS A 189 -0.52 -23.87 2.26
N ILE A 190 -1.35 -23.01 1.66
CA ILE A 190 -1.04 -21.59 1.52
C ILE A 190 -0.90 -20.90 2.87
N GLU A 191 0.23 -20.23 3.08
CA GLU A 191 0.47 -19.41 4.27
C GLU A 191 -0.26 -18.07 4.14
N GLY A 192 -0.80 -17.56 5.26
CA GLY A 192 -1.44 -16.24 5.31
C GLY A 192 -0.91 -15.41 6.47
N PRO A 193 -1.34 -14.14 6.57
CA PRO A 193 -1.00 -13.31 7.71
C PRO A 193 -1.57 -13.91 9.01
N LYS A 194 -0.90 -13.68 10.14
CA LYS A 194 -1.32 -14.20 11.46
C LYS A 194 -2.73 -13.76 11.88
N LYS A 195 -3.20 -12.61 11.39
CA LYS A 195 -4.56 -12.09 11.60
C LYS A 195 -5.20 -11.68 10.29
N SER A 196 -4.75 -10.55 9.74
CA SER A 196 -5.25 -9.93 8.50
C SER A 196 -4.30 -8.80 8.12
N ASP A 197 -4.23 -8.51 6.82
CA ASP A 197 -3.57 -7.30 6.32
C ASP A 197 -4.55 -6.16 6.08
N ILE A 198 -5.86 -6.43 6.01
CA ILE A 198 -6.89 -5.39 6.12
C ILE A 198 -6.71 -4.71 7.46
N CYS A 199 -6.45 -3.40 7.42
CA CYS A 199 -6.11 -2.66 8.62
C CYS A 199 -7.31 -2.44 9.54
N TYR A 200 -7.04 -2.20 10.83
CA TYR A 200 -8.09 -1.94 11.82
C TYR A 200 -9.01 -0.78 11.41
N ALA A 201 -8.45 0.25 10.74
CA ALA A 201 -9.19 1.42 10.32
C ALA A 201 -10.24 1.09 9.26
N THR A 202 -9.90 0.21 8.32
CA THR A 202 -10.80 -0.29 7.28
C THR A 202 -11.88 -1.16 7.89
N GLN A 203 -11.49 -2.17 8.70
CA GLN A 203 -12.42 -3.09 9.36
C GLN A 203 -13.44 -2.33 10.21
N ASN A 204 -12.99 -1.49 11.15
CA ASN A 204 -13.87 -0.81 12.09
C ASN A 204 -14.83 0.16 11.37
N ARG A 205 -14.42 0.78 10.25
CA ARG A 205 -15.31 1.66 9.47
C ARG A 205 -16.34 0.87 8.67
N GLN A 206 -15.99 -0.31 8.17
CA GLN A 206 -16.94 -1.20 7.51
C GLN A 206 -17.94 -1.80 8.51
N ASP A 207 -17.52 -2.07 9.74
CA ASP A 207 -18.42 -2.52 10.80
C ASP A 207 -19.37 -1.38 11.21
N ALA A 208 -18.84 -0.19 11.48
CA ALA A 208 -19.63 0.96 11.92
C ALA A 208 -20.65 1.52 10.90
N VAL A 209 -20.51 1.18 9.61
CA VAL A 209 -21.49 1.56 8.58
C VAL A 209 -22.55 0.48 8.34
N LYS A 210 -22.32 -0.75 8.83
CA LYS A 210 -23.29 -1.85 8.78
C LYS A 210 -24.28 -1.80 9.94
N GLU A 211 -23.81 -1.29 11.08
CA GLU A 211 -24.61 -1.00 12.28
C GLU A 211 -25.49 0.24 12.09
#